data_AF-A0A1Y1QN98-F1
#
_entry.id   AF-A0A1Y1QN98-F1
#
_cell.length_a   1.000
_cell.length_b   1.000
_cell.length_c   1.000
_cell.angle_alpha   90.00
_cell.angle_beta   90.00
_cell.angle_gamma   90.00
#
_symmetry.space_group_name_H-M   'P 1'
#
loop_
_entity.id
_entity.type
_entity.pdbx_description
1 polymer ?
#
loop_
_entity_poly.entity_id
_entity_poly.type
_entity_poly.pdbx_seq_one_letter_code
_entity_poly.pdbx_strand_id
1 'polypeptide(L)'
;MPIVRIVAVSKEGGHTYKNYRIVLVCHINQNNRISEGEWFGCVKFESVSYPFVLQGGNRLFYGYEENTFEPTNIGSRTIVKGEYFTVSSAPNTNDESEGVYQITSVHQYDS
;
A
#
# COMPACT_ATOMS: atom_id res chain seq x y z
N MET A 1 12.27 -1.28 -16.45
CA MET A 1 11.12 -1.00 -15.56
C MET A 1 11.67 -0.40 -14.29
N PRO A 2 11.29 0.83 -13.92
CA PRO A 2 11.91 1.50 -12.79
C PRO A 2 11.41 0.95 -11.44
N ILE A 3 12.30 0.97 -10.45
CA ILE A 3 11.94 0.81 -9.04
C ILE A 3 11.43 2.16 -8.53
N VAL A 4 10.30 2.16 -7.84
CA VAL A 4 9.73 3.35 -7.22
C VAL A 4 9.48 3.14 -5.74
N ARG A 5 9.59 4.22 -4.96
CA ARG A 5 9.06 4.33 -3.60
C ARG A 5 7.77 5.14 -3.62
N ILE A 6 6.67 4.49 -3.25
CA ILE A 6 5.34 5.09 -3.09
C ILE A 6 5.17 5.46 -1.62
N VAL A 7 4.67 6.67 -1.35
CA VAL A 7 4.22 7.08 -0.01
C VAL A 7 2.77 7.52 -0.12
N ALA A 8 1.90 6.87 0.65
CA ALA A 8 0.48 7.17 0.72
C ALA A 8 0.04 7.44 2.15
N VAL A 9 -0.94 8.32 2.34
CA VAL A 9 -1.45 8.72 3.66
C VAL A 9 -2.92 8.35 3.78
N SER A 10 -3.36 7.99 4.99
CA SER A 10 -4.76 7.67 5.27
C SER A 10 -5.66 8.91 5.12
N LYS A 11 -6.86 8.67 4.62
CA LYS A 11 -7.94 9.62 4.38
C LYS A 11 -9.22 9.10 4.99
N GLU A 12 -9.80 9.88 5.90
CA GLU A 12 -11.04 9.52 6.58
C GLU A 12 -11.83 10.79 6.87
N GLY A 13 -13.14 10.79 6.58
CA GLY A 13 -14.01 11.94 6.84
C GLY A 13 -13.57 13.27 6.20
N GLY A 14 -12.81 13.22 5.09
CA GLY A 14 -12.21 14.41 4.45
C GLY A 14 -10.91 14.91 5.09
N HIS A 15 -10.47 14.30 6.19
CA HIS A 15 -9.20 14.60 6.85
C HIS A 15 -8.04 13.78 6.26
N THR A 16 -6.82 14.30 6.45
CA THR A 16 -5.58 13.65 5.98
C THR A 16 -4.68 13.34 7.16
N TYR A 17 -4.47 12.05 7.42
CA TYR A 17 -3.74 11.57 8.59
C TYR A 17 -2.28 11.30 8.20
N LYS A 18 -1.44 12.33 8.22
CA LYS A 18 -0.02 12.21 7.81
C LYS A 18 0.80 11.24 8.68
N ASN A 19 0.37 11.03 9.92
CA ASN A 19 0.99 10.11 10.87
C ASN A 19 0.59 8.65 10.62
N TYR A 20 -0.39 8.40 9.75
CA TYR A 20 -0.81 7.08 9.33
C TYR A 20 -0.58 6.91 7.83
N ARG A 21 0.51 6.25 7.45
CA ARG A 21 0.99 6.21 6.07
C ARG A 21 1.52 4.85 5.66
N ILE A 22 1.38 4.53 4.38
CA ILE A 22 1.95 3.37 3.73
C ILE A 22 3.18 3.81 2.94
N VAL A 23 4.29 3.09 3.11
CA VAL A 23 5.50 3.22 2.27
C VAL A 23 5.72 1.90 1.56
N LEU A 24 5.81 1.91 0.24
CA LEU A 24 5.97 0.71 -0.59
C LEU A 24 7.11 0.91 -1.59
N VAL A 25 7.96 -0.09 -1.75
CA VAL A 25 9.03 -0.12 -2.76
C VAL A 25 8.73 -1.24 -3.75
N CYS A 26 8.47 -0.90 -5.00
CA CYS A 26 8.06 -1.86 -6.03
C CYS A 26 8.53 -1.47 -7.43
N HIS A 27 8.51 -2.41 -8.37
CA HIS A 27 8.61 -2.06 -9.79
C HIS A 27 7.26 -1.59 -10.32
N ILE A 28 7.28 -0.64 -11.26
CA ILE A 28 6.13 -0.28 -12.08
C ILE A 28 6.35 -0.66 -13.55
N ASN A 29 5.26 -1.04 -14.21
CA ASN A 29 5.23 -1.36 -15.63
C ASN A 29 5.01 -0.10 -16.50
N GLN A 30 4.96 -0.29 -17.82
CA GLN A 30 4.79 0.80 -18.79
C GLN A 30 3.45 1.56 -18.66
N ASN A 31 2.46 0.98 -17.97
CA ASN A 31 1.16 1.60 -17.71
C ASN A 31 1.12 2.30 -16.34
N ASN A 32 2.27 2.54 -15.71
CA ASN A 32 2.38 3.06 -14.34
C ASN A 32 1.59 2.24 -13.32
N ARG A 33 1.49 0.93 -13.49
CA ARG A 33 0.91 0.02 -12.47
C ARG A 33 2.01 -0.81 -11.83
N ILE A 34 1.77 -1.28 -10.61
CA ILE A 34 2.69 -2.20 -9.93
C ILE A 34 2.84 -3.46 -10.79
N SER A 35 4.09 -3.86 -11.04
CA SER A 35 4.38 -5.12 -11.74
C SER A 35 4.01 -6.30 -10.85
N GLU A 36 3.60 -7.42 -11.45
CA GLU A 36 3.36 -8.67 -10.70
C GLU A 36 4.62 -9.10 -9.95
N GLY A 37 4.44 -9.66 -8.76
CA GLY A 37 5.52 -10.10 -7.87
C GLY A 37 5.22 -9.85 -6.41
N GLU A 38 6.28 -9.87 -5.61
CA GLU A 38 6.27 -9.58 -4.18
C GLU A 38 7.11 -8.34 -3.89
N TRP A 39 6.55 -7.39 -3.15
CA TRP A 39 7.17 -6.08 -2.94
C TRP A 39 7.15 -5.69 -1.46
N PHE A 40 8.24 -5.10 -0.97
CA PHE A 40 8.34 -4.73 0.43
C PHE A 40 7.72 -3.38 0.72
N GLY A 41 6.98 -3.30 1.82
CA GLY A 41 6.49 -2.04 2.35
C GLY A 41 6.39 -2.04 3.86
N CYS A 42 5.92 -0.92 4.39
CA CYS A 42 5.52 -0.81 5.78
C CYS A 42 4.35 0.16 5.94
N VAL A 43 3.47 -0.18 6.87
CA VAL A 43 2.51 0.75 7.44
C VAL A 43 3.21 1.47 8.60
N LYS A 44 3.16 2.79 8.61
CA LYS A 44 3.69 3.63 9.69
C LYS A 44 2.53 4.30 10.41
N PHE A 45 2.46 4.09 11.71
CA PHE A 45 1.52 4.75 12.61
C PHE A 45 2.31 5.32 13.79
N GLU A 46 2.35 6.65 13.88
CA GLU A 46 3.15 7.38 14.88
C GLU A 46 4.64 6.94 14.86
N SER A 47 5.12 6.31 15.94
CA SER A 47 6.48 5.80 16.09
C SER A 47 6.65 4.34 15.68
N VAL A 48 5.56 3.64 15.35
CA VAL A 48 5.57 2.21 15.04
C VAL A 48 5.57 1.99 13.53
N SER A 49 6.35 1.01 13.08
CA SER A 49 6.39 0.56 11.68
C SER A 49 6.06 -0.93 11.61
N TYR A 50 5.02 -1.27 10.86
CA TYR A 50 4.55 -2.63 10.62
C TYR A 50 4.98 -3.03 9.21
N PRO A 51 6.04 -3.83 9.05
CA PRO A 51 6.51 -4.28 7.74
C PRO A 51 5.50 -5.25 7.12
N PHE A 52 5.37 -5.21 5.80
CA PHE A 52 4.57 -6.15 5.03
C PHE A 52 5.23 -6.52 3.70
N VAL A 53 4.78 -7.63 3.14
CA VAL A 53 5.00 -8.00 1.73
C VAL A 53 3.69 -7.80 0.97
N LEU A 54 3.71 -6.97 -0.08
CA LEU A 54 2.62 -6.85 -1.03
C LEU A 54 2.72 -8.04 -1.99
N GLN A 55 1.80 -8.97 -1.90
CA GLN A 55 1.74 -10.15 -2.77
C GLN A 55 0.70 -9.94 -3.86
N GLY A 56 1.08 -10.18 -5.13
CA GLY A 56 0.16 -10.12 -6.27
C GLY A 56 -0.50 -8.76 -6.51
N GLY A 57 -0.01 -7.70 -5.86
CA GLY A 57 -0.59 -6.36 -5.92
C GLY A 57 -1.91 -6.18 -5.16
N ASN A 58 -2.38 -7.20 -4.42
CA ASN A 58 -3.70 -7.17 -3.78
C ASN A 58 -3.75 -7.68 -2.33
N ARG A 59 -2.63 -8.10 -1.75
CA ARG A 59 -2.57 -8.63 -0.38
C ARG A 59 -1.40 -8.02 0.38
N LEU A 60 -1.66 -7.34 1.50
CA LEU A 60 -0.62 -6.93 2.44
C LEU A 60 -0.44 -8.05 3.46
N PHE A 61 0.69 -8.76 3.38
CA PHE A 61 1.02 -9.87 4.26
C PHE A 61 2.02 -9.46 5.34
N TYR A 62 1.65 -9.60 6.61
CA TYR A 62 2.45 -9.15 7.76
C TYR A 62 3.23 -10.27 8.46
N GLY A 63 3.15 -11.51 7.97
CA GLY A 63 3.99 -12.62 8.45
C GLY A 63 3.59 -13.26 9.78
N TYR A 64 2.40 -12.94 10.32
CA TYR A 64 1.96 -13.51 11.61
C TYR A 64 1.33 -14.90 11.46
N GLU A 65 0.31 -15.02 10.61
CA GLU A 65 -0.38 -16.28 10.30
C GLU A 65 -0.43 -16.46 8.78
N GLU A 66 -0.20 -17.68 8.27
CA GLU A 66 -0.07 -17.96 6.83
C GLU A 66 -1.25 -17.44 5.98
N ASN A 67 -2.44 -17.31 6.56
CA ASN A 67 -3.65 -16.90 5.84
C ASN A 67 -4.16 -15.50 6.20
N THR A 68 -3.46 -14.76 7.07
CA THR A 68 -3.92 -13.45 7.55
C THR A 68 -3.22 -12.34 6.77
N PHE A 69 -4.00 -11.61 5.97
CA PHE A 69 -3.55 -10.52 5.11
C PHE A 69 -4.62 -9.44 5.04
N GLU A 70 -4.23 -8.20 4.77
CA GLU A 70 -5.18 -7.13 4.46
C GLU A 70 -5.36 -7.02 2.93
N PRO A 71 -6.59 -7.14 2.40
CA PRO A 71 -6.86 -6.95 0.98
C PRO A 71 -6.58 -5.50 0.58
N THR A 72 -6.05 -5.30 -0.63
CA THR A 72 -5.86 -3.96 -1.21
C THR A 72 -6.11 -3.97 -2.71
N ASN A 73 -6.42 -2.82 -3.30
CA ASN A 73 -6.53 -2.67 -4.75
C ASN A 73 -5.35 -1.92 -5.39
N ILE A 74 -4.28 -1.63 -4.65
CA ILE A 74 -3.16 -0.80 -5.16
C ILE A 74 -2.55 -1.32 -6.47
N GLY A 75 -2.47 -2.64 -6.68
CA GLY A 75 -1.93 -3.24 -7.90
C GLY A 75 -2.75 -2.96 -9.16
N SER A 76 -4.05 -2.68 -9.04
CA SER A 76 -4.91 -2.32 -10.18
C SER A 76 -4.97 -0.81 -10.43
N ARG A 77 -4.41 0.00 -9.54
CA ARG A 77 -4.40 1.47 -9.63
C ARG A 77 -3.18 1.98 -10.39
N THR A 78 -3.35 3.13 -11.02
CA THR A 78 -2.25 3.90 -11.59
C THR A 78 -1.45 4.55 -10.46
N ILE A 79 -0.14 4.40 -10.48
CA ILE A 79 0.80 4.91 -9.47
C ILE A 79 1.22 6.33 -9.86
N VAL A 80 0.40 7.30 -9.48
CA VAL A 80 0.63 8.73 -9.68
C VAL A 80 0.23 9.49 -8.41
N LYS A 81 0.92 10.59 -8.11
CA LYS A 81 0.57 11.46 -6.99
C LYS A 81 -0.86 11.97 -7.13
N GLY A 82 -1.64 11.86 -6.07
CA GLY A 82 -3.04 12.28 -6.01
C GLY A 82 -4.03 11.13 -6.13
N GLU A 83 -3.62 10.00 -6.71
CA GLU A 83 -4.44 8.79 -6.84
C GLU A 83 -4.72 8.12 -5.50
N TYR A 84 -5.78 7.33 -5.47
CA TYR A 84 -6.28 6.65 -4.28
C TYR A 84 -6.30 5.14 -4.44
N PHE A 85 -6.12 4.44 -3.33
CA PHE A 85 -6.34 3.00 -3.22
C PHE A 85 -6.95 2.70 -1.85
N THR A 86 -7.44 1.47 -1.68
CA THR A 86 -8.04 1.02 -0.42
C THR A 86 -7.28 -0.16 0.17
N VAL A 87 -7.35 -0.28 1.49
CA VAL A 87 -6.90 -1.42 2.27
C VAL A 87 -8.06 -1.82 3.18
N SER A 88 -8.50 -3.07 3.09
CA SER A 88 -9.61 -3.59 3.90
C SER A 88 -9.08 -4.39 5.08
N SER A 89 -9.89 -4.54 6.11
CA SER A 89 -9.63 -5.49 7.19
C SER A 89 -9.37 -6.91 6.66
N ALA A 90 -8.61 -7.68 7.44
CA ALA A 90 -8.28 -9.04 7.06
C ALA A 90 -9.55 -9.92 6.91
N PRO A 91 -9.58 -10.84 5.93
CA PRO A 91 -10.71 -11.75 5.76
C PRO A 91 -10.94 -12.57 7.02
N ASN A 92 -12.19 -12.90 7.30
CA ASN A 92 -12.60 -13.69 8.48
C ASN A 92 -12.38 -13.00 9.84
N THR A 93 -12.15 -11.68 9.84
CA THR A 93 -12.31 -10.86 11.04
C THR A 93 -13.75 -10.32 11.11
N ASN A 94 -14.26 -10.07 12.33
CA ASN A 94 -15.57 -9.43 12.51
C ASN A 94 -15.53 -7.92 12.23
N ASP A 95 -14.40 -7.40 11.76
CA ASP A 95 -14.16 -6.00 11.50
C ASP A 95 -14.28 -5.75 9.99
N GLU A 96 -15.34 -5.06 9.55
CA GLU A 96 -15.56 -4.69 8.15
C GLU A 96 -15.11 -3.25 7.88
N SER A 97 -13.84 -2.95 8.15
CA SER A 97 -13.27 -1.64 7.88
C SER A 97 -12.60 -1.57 6.49
N GLU A 98 -12.73 -0.41 5.85
CA GLU A 98 -11.98 -0.06 4.64
C GLU A 98 -11.26 1.29 4.85
N GLY A 99 -9.93 1.24 4.88
CA GLY A 99 -9.08 2.43 4.90
C GLY A 99 -8.83 2.95 3.49
N VAL A 100 -9.05 4.24 3.28
CA VAL A 100 -8.73 4.93 2.02
C VAL A 100 -7.38 5.62 2.13
N TYR A 101 -6.52 5.43 1.13
CA TYR A 101 -5.17 6.01 1.10
C TYR A 101 -4.96 6.85 -0.15
N GLN A 102 -4.37 8.04 0.00
CA GLN A 102 -3.96 8.88 -1.12
C GLN A 102 -2.45 8.82 -1.32
N ILE A 103 -1.99 8.57 -2.55
CA ILE A 103 -0.58 8.65 -2.93
C ILE A 103 -0.13 10.11 -2.87
N THR A 104 0.81 10.42 -1.98
CA THR A 104 1.34 11.78 -1.78
C THR A 104 2.70 11.99 -2.42
N SER A 105 3.45 10.91 -2.63
CA SER A 105 4.77 10.94 -3.26
C SER A 105 5.04 9.63 -4.00
N VAL A 106 5.64 9.76 -5.19
CA VAL A 106 6.24 8.65 -5.94
C VAL A 106 7.67 9.09 -6.25
N HIS A 107 8.66 8.37 -5.74
CA HIS A 107 10.07 8.63 -6.00
C HIS A 107 10.62 7.50 -6.86
N GLN A 108 11.08 7.83 -8.05
CA GLN A 108 11.74 6.89 -8.96
C GLN A 108 13.23 6.82 -8.63
N TYR A 109 13.76 5.61 -8.51
CA TYR A 109 15.19 5.38 -8.41
C TYR A 109 15.75 5.24 -9.83
N ASP A 110 16.78 6.01 -10.14
CA ASP A 110 17.53 5.85 -11.38
C ASP A 110 18.41 4.60 -11.25
N SER A 111 18.31 3.73 -12.25
CA SER A 111 19.15 2.54 -12.43
C SER A 111 20.18 2.77 -13.51
#